data_AF-A0A1B3NDI6-F1
#
_entry.id   AF-A0A1B3NDI6-F1
#
_cell.length_a   1.000
_cell.length_b   1.000
_cell.length_c   1.000
_cell.angle_alpha   90.00
_cell.angle_beta   90.00
_cell.angle_gamma   90.00
#
_symmetry.space_group_name_H-M   'P 1'
#
loop_
_entity.id
_entity.type
_entity.pdbx_description
1 polymer ?
#
loop_
_entity_poly.entity_id
_entity_poly.type
_entity_poly.pdbx_seq_one_letter_code
_entity_poly.pdbx_strand_id
1 'polypeptide(L)'
;MFEEPTTAEPVTTPFGTLQVERYHQLRNARDSFSTAAVSVATEAGDARLSFHLDLNDGIPSTIRAVLAVGDSSLIRLPSGNEGPQSVHIDGKSVSWLVHLRMDAATGEHAEKLEATVRDHDAPRSEKAMFMPRSSDPALSAKVEGAVQDLLDRAITSDPGYLLRIRGALLQEHLKDMEIDVGHAERSLRSAQEARDAAQAEVDAVGEALQSISGSTPAP
;
A
#
# COMPACT_ATOMS: atom_id res chain seq x y z
N MET A 1 -21.20 -2.01 -1.33
CA MET A 1 -21.04 -2.66 -0.01
C MET A 1 -19.67 -2.23 0.46
N PHE A 2 -19.59 -1.44 1.54
CA PHE A 2 -18.29 -1.08 2.13
C PHE A 2 -17.86 -2.31 2.94
N GLU A 3 -16.78 -2.98 2.52
CA GLU A 3 -16.20 -4.07 3.30
C GLU A 3 -15.78 -3.52 4.66
N GLU A 4 -16.11 -4.26 5.72
CA GLU A 4 -15.68 -3.94 7.08
C GLU A 4 -14.14 -3.87 7.13
N PRO A 5 -13.55 -2.91 7.86
CA PRO A 5 -12.11 -2.87 8.04
C PRO A 5 -11.68 -4.18 8.71
N THR A 6 -10.79 -4.93 8.05
CA THR A 6 -10.21 -6.12 8.67
C THR A 6 -9.46 -5.70 9.93
N THR A 7 -9.85 -6.25 11.07
CA THR A 7 -9.18 -6.04 12.36
C THR A 7 -8.02 -7.00 12.46
N ALA A 8 -6.98 -6.76 11.68
CA ALA A 8 -5.72 -7.46 11.85
C ALA A 8 -5.24 -7.29 13.30
N GLU A 9 -4.63 -8.34 13.86
CA GLU A 9 -4.15 -8.26 15.24
C GLU A 9 -3.08 -7.16 15.36
N PRO A 10 -3.12 -6.35 16.43
CA PRO A 10 -2.13 -5.30 16.63
C PRO A 10 -0.73 -5.91 16.81
N VAL A 11 0.28 -5.29 16.22
CA VAL A 11 1.68 -5.73 16.33
C VAL A 11 2.41 -4.87 17.35
N THR A 12 2.94 -5.49 18.40
CA THR A 12 3.80 -4.79 19.38
C THR A 12 5.21 -4.57 18.81
N THR A 13 5.69 -3.33 18.88
CA THR A 13 7.00 -2.89 18.38
C THR A 13 7.70 -1.94 19.37
N PRO A 14 8.99 -1.63 19.17
CA PRO A 14 9.71 -0.61 19.95
C PRO A 14 9.08 0.80 19.87
N PHE A 15 8.25 1.06 18.86
CA PHE A 15 7.55 2.33 18.66
C PHE A 15 6.15 2.34 19.30
N GLY A 16 5.77 1.26 19.99
CA GLY A 16 4.43 1.03 20.51
C GLY A 16 3.67 -0.02 19.70
N THR A 17 2.36 -0.08 19.95
CA THR A 17 1.47 -1.02 19.27
C THR A 17 1.00 -0.44 17.94
N LEU A 18 1.36 -1.11 16.84
CA LEU A 18 0.91 -0.77 15.49
C LEU A 18 -0.39 -1.52 15.20
N GLN A 19 -1.44 -0.78 14.87
CA GLN A 19 -2.61 -1.38 14.22
C GLN A 19 -2.28 -1.65 12.76
N VAL A 20 -2.61 -2.84 12.28
CA VAL A 20 -2.52 -3.15 10.85
C VAL A 20 -3.87 -2.80 10.25
N GLU A 21 -3.88 -1.89 9.27
CA GLU A 21 -5.11 -1.37 8.69
C GLU A 21 -5.10 -1.62 7.18
N ARG A 22 -6.12 -2.30 6.67
CA ARG A 22 -6.30 -2.52 5.23
C ARG A 22 -6.66 -1.20 4.54
N TYR A 23 -5.66 -0.56 3.93
CA TYR A 23 -5.84 0.74 3.25
C TYR A 23 -6.24 0.57 1.78
N HIS A 24 -7.54 0.47 1.52
CA HIS A 24 -8.12 0.34 0.17
C HIS A 24 -7.98 1.60 -0.73
N GLN A 25 -7.44 2.70 -0.19
CA GLN A 25 -7.38 4.00 -0.89
C GLN A 25 -6.08 4.26 -1.63
N LEU A 26 -5.07 3.39 -1.52
CA LEU A 26 -3.90 3.44 -2.41
C LEU A 26 -4.21 2.85 -3.80
N ARG A 27 -5.38 3.18 -4.37
CA ARG A 27 -5.67 2.94 -5.80
C ARG A 27 -4.61 3.54 -6.74
N ASN A 28 -3.79 4.48 -6.23
CA ASN A 28 -2.69 5.12 -6.96
C ASN A 28 -1.28 4.64 -6.57
N ALA A 29 -1.12 3.83 -5.52
CA ALA A 29 0.09 3.01 -5.30
C ALA A 29 -0.37 1.56 -5.42
N ARG A 30 -0.53 1.11 -6.66
CA ARG A 30 -1.22 -0.14 -7.04
C ARG A 30 -0.70 -1.40 -6.33
N ASP A 31 0.42 -1.30 -5.63
CA ASP A 31 1.24 -2.41 -5.17
C ASP A 31 1.71 -2.25 -3.70
N SER A 32 0.98 -1.59 -2.78
CA SER A 32 1.40 -1.56 -1.37
C SER A 32 0.30 -1.60 -0.30
N PHE A 33 0.51 -2.42 0.74
CA PHE A 33 -0.34 -2.56 1.95
C PHE A 33 0.29 -1.84 3.15
N SER A 34 -0.46 -1.26 4.10
CA SER A 34 0.14 -0.41 5.15
C SER A 34 -0.33 -0.68 6.58
N THR A 35 0.47 -0.29 7.56
CA THR A 35 0.06 -0.15 8.97
C THR A 35 -0.56 1.23 9.22
N ALA A 36 -1.33 1.35 10.30
CA ALA A 36 -1.66 2.64 10.88
C ALA A 36 -0.39 3.40 11.29
N ALA A 37 -0.53 4.72 11.37
CA ALA A 37 0.52 5.62 11.81
C ALA A 37 0.69 5.59 13.34
N VAL A 38 1.93 5.49 13.84
CA VAL A 38 2.25 5.79 15.24
C VAL A 38 3.06 7.07 15.35
N SER A 39 2.81 7.82 16.41
CA SER A 39 3.60 9.01 16.74
C SER A 39 4.89 8.59 17.45
N VAL A 40 6.02 9.10 16.98
CA VAL A 40 7.35 8.87 17.54
C VAL A 40 8.06 10.21 17.72
N ALA A 41 8.78 10.37 18.82
CA ALA A 41 9.61 11.56 19.05
C ALA A 41 10.97 11.38 18.37
N THR A 42 11.44 12.40 17.65
CA THR A 42 12.76 12.41 17.01
C THR A 42 13.53 13.68 17.38
N GLU A 43 14.85 13.69 17.20
CA GLU A 43 15.66 14.91 17.40
C GLU A 43 15.34 16.03 16.39
N ALA A 44 14.63 15.69 15.31
CA ALA A 44 14.14 16.64 14.32
C ALA A 44 12.72 17.15 14.63
N GLY A 45 12.07 16.65 15.70
CA GLY A 45 10.70 16.98 16.08
C GLY A 45 9.82 15.73 16.20
N ASP A 46 8.52 15.92 16.39
CA ASP A 46 7.58 14.80 16.34
C ASP A 46 7.55 14.21 14.92
N ALA A 47 7.31 12.91 14.83
CA ALA A 47 7.15 12.23 13.57
C ALA A 47 6.00 11.22 13.64
N ARG A 48 5.42 10.94 12.48
CA ARG A 48 4.52 9.80 12.30
C ARG A 48 5.17 8.76 11.44
N LEU A 49 5.18 7.53 11.94
CA LEU A 49 5.77 6.36 11.30
C LEU A 49 4.68 5.38 10.87
N SER A 50 4.75 4.92 9.62
CA SER A 50 3.98 3.78 9.10
C SER A 50 4.88 2.84 8.33
N PHE A 51 4.48 1.57 8.26
CA PHE A 51 5.16 0.56 7.48
C PHE A 51 4.27 0.09 6.35
N HIS A 52 4.87 -0.18 5.20
CA HIS A 52 4.21 -0.55 3.98
C HIS A 52 4.85 -1.84 3.46
N LEU A 53 4.06 -2.81 3.00
CA LEU A 53 4.52 -3.96 2.26
C LEU A 53 4.51 -3.59 0.77
N ASP A 54 5.66 -3.60 0.12
CA ASP A 54 5.76 -3.35 -1.32
C ASP A 54 5.57 -4.65 -2.10
N LEU A 55 4.78 -4.59 -3.16
CA LEU A 55 4.53 -5.67 -4.10
C LEU A 55 5.24 -5.38 -5.43
N ASN A 56 5.62 -6.45 -6.12
CA ASN A 56 6.12 -6.41 -7.50
C ASN A 56 5.28 -7.39 -8.31
N ASP A 57 4.43 -6.90 -9.22
CA ASP A 57 3.43 -7.70 -9.93
C ASP A 57 2.56 -8.55 -8.99
N GLY A 58 2.14 -7.96 -7.85
CA GLY A 58 1.36 -8.63 -6.81
C GLY A 58 2.16 -9.55 -5.88
N ILE A 59 3.48 -9.72 -6.12
CA ILE A 59 4.36 -10.55 -5.29
C ILE A 59 5.01 -9.68 -4.20
N PRO A 60 4.84 -10.02 -2.90
CA PRO A 60 5.50 -9.30 -1.82
C PRO A 60 7.02 -9.32 -1.93
N SER A 61 7.63 -8.13 -1.90
CA SER A 61 9.08 -7.95 -2.08
C SER A 61 9.75 -7.49 -0.80
N THR A 62 9.44 -6.28 -0.32
CA THR A 62 10.14 -5.59 0.78
C THR A 62 9.17 -4.89 1.71
N ILE A 63 9.69 -4.36 2.82
CA ILE A 63 8.97 -3.37 3.62
C ILE A 63 9.52 -1.98 3.34
N ARG A 64 8.63 -1.01 3.19
CA ARG A 64 8.95 0.40 3.18
C ARG A 64 8.47 1.07 4.46
N ALA A 65 9.36 1.70 5.21
CA ALA A 65 8.99 2.62 6.27
C ALA A 65 8.78 4.02 5.68
N VAL A 66 7.71 4.70 6.11
CA VAL A 66 7.42 6.09 5.77
C VAL A 66 7.35 6.88 7.05
N LEU A 67 8.30 7.81 7.22
CA LEU A 67 8.28 8.81 8.29
C LEU A 67 7.85 10.16 7.75
N ALA A 68 6.85 10.75 8.41
CA ALA A 68 6.49 12.13 8.21
C ALA A 68 6.94 12.95 9.42
N VAL A 69 7.93 13.84 9.25
CA VAL A 69 8.57 14.63 10.33
C VAL A 69 8.10 16.09 10.27
N GLY A 70 7.74 16.68 11.42
CA GLY A 70 7.02 17.97 11.54
C GLY A 70 6.20 18.07 12.84
N ASP A 71 5.35 19.09 13.02
CA ASP A 71 4.43 19.12 14.18
C ASP A 71 3.33 18.04 14.04
N SER A 72 3.25 17.19 15.05
CA SER A 72 2.41 15.98 15.10
C SER A 72 0.92 16.22 14.97
N SER A 73 0.45 17.43 15.28
CA SER A 73 -0.95 17.82 15.09
C SER A 73 -1.32 18.05 13.61
N LEU A 74 -0.29 18.15 12.75
CA LEU A 74 -0.36 18.60 11.36
C LEU A 74 0.19 17.55 10.39
N ILE A 75 1.03 16.64 10.88
CA ILE A 75 1.41 15.44 10.17
C ILE A 75 0.20 14.49 10.13
N ARG A 76 -0.39 14.28 8.95
CA ARG A 76 -1.26 13.12 8.67
C ARG A 76 -0.57 12.25 7.63
N LEU A 77 -0.23 11.02 7.99
CA LEU A 77 0.12 10.00 6.99
C LEU A 77 -1.12 9.81 6.09
N PRO A 78 -0.94 9.47 4.80
CA PRO A 78 -2.01 9.46 3.82
C PRO A 78 -3.08 8.42 4.18
N SER A 79 -4.04 8.87 4.99
CA SER A 79 -5.06 8.04 5.60
C SER A 79 -6.35 8.87 5.73
N GLY A 80 -7.09 9.03 4.63
CA GLY A 80 -8.42 9.65 4.63
C GLY A 80 -8.54 10.99 3.89
N ASN A 81 -9.74 11.22 3.38
CA ASN A 81 -10.10 12.20 2.35
C ASN A 81 -10.29 13.65 2.86
N GLU A 82 -9.41 14.13 3.74
CA GLU A 82 -9.35 15.55 4.13
C GLU A 82 -7.89 16.00 4.22
N GLY A 83 -7.55 17.04 3.45
CA GLY A 83 -6.19 17.54 3.31
C GLY A 83 -5.60 18.11 4.62
N PRO A 84 -4.27 18.07 4.79
CA PRO A 84 -3.60 18.55 6.00
C PRO A 84 -3.69 20.08 6.16
N GLN A 85 -3.66 20.53 7.43
CA GLN A 85 -3.36 21.90 7.85
C GLN A 85 -1.95 21.93 8.49
N SER A 86 -1.38 23.13 8.64
CA SER A 86 0.01 23.51 8.37
C SER A 86 0.96 23.83 9.56
N VAL A 87 2.27 23.47 9.49
CA VAL A 87 3.36 23.79 10.48
C VAL A 87 4.33 24.87 9.99
N HIS A 88 4.40 26.03 10.61
CA HIS A 88 5.10 27.19 10.05
C HIS A 88 6.62 27.21 10.32
N ILE A 89 7.44 27.11 9.27
CA ILE A 89 8.88 27.44 9.21
C ILE A 89 9.04 28.63 8.27
N ASP A 90 9.63 29.74 8.71
CA ASP A 90 9.71 31.00 7.96
C ASP A 90 8.33 31.48 7.44
N GLY A 91 7.26 31.16 8.19
CA GLY A 91 5.87 31.43 7.80
C GLY A 91 5.27 30.44 6.79
N LYS A 92 5.98 29.36 6.42
CA LYS A 92 5.53 28.33 5.47
C LYS A 92 5.34 26.98 6.10
N SER A 93 4.35 26.23 5.64
CA SER A 93 4.12 24.90 6.14
C SER A 93 4.83 23.80 5.40
N VAL A 94 5.74 23.11 6.09
CA VAL A 94 6.49 21.99 5.49
C VAL A 94 6.50 20.72 6.34
N SER A 95 6.51 19.58 5.65
CA SER A 95 6.74 18.27 6.27
C SER A 95 7.71 17.46 5.41
N TRP A 96 8.57 16.66 6.05
CA TRP A 96 9.45 15.73 5.36
C TRP A 96 8.80 14.36 5.29
N LEU A 97 8.69 13.79 4.10
CA LEU A 97 8.35 12.40 3.88
C LEU A 97 9.64 11.65 3.56
N VAL A 98 10.06 10.80 4.50
CA VAL A 98 11.24 9.96 4.37
C VAL A 98 10.80 8.55 4.02
N HIS A 99 11.26 8.07 2.87
CA HIS A 99 11.04 6.70 2.42
C HIS A 99 12.29 5.88 2.68
N LEU A 100 12.11 4.74 3.34
CA LEU A 100 13.17 3.76 3.53
C LEU A 100 12.67 2.40 3.10
N ARG A 101 13.42 1.73 2.22
CA ARG A 101 13.20 0.33 1.87
C ARG A 101 14.10 -0.56 2.71
N MET A 102 13.52 -1.57 3.35
CA MET A 102 14.21 -2.52 4.20
C MET A 102 13.94 -3.94 3.72
N ASP A 103 14.98 -4.76 3.76
CA ASP A 103 14.81 -6.20 3.75
C ASP A 103 14.23 -6.60 5.11
N ALA A 104 13.05 -7.20 5.11
CA ALA A 104 12.38 -7.55 6.34
C ALA A 104 12.94 -8.83 6.99
N ALA A 105 13.66 -9.67 6.24
CA ALA A 105 14.32 -10.86 6.76
C ALA A 105 15.59 -10.52 7.54
N THR A 106 16.35 -9.51 7.09
CA THR A 106 17.59 -9.09 7.74
C THR A 106 17.44 -7.81 8.57
N GLY A 107 16.41 -7.01 8.29
CA GLY A 107 16.26 -5.66 8.82
C GLY A 107 17.20 -4.64 8.18
N GLU A 108 18.03 -5.07 7.23
CA GLU A 108 19.01 -4.21 6.57
C GLU A 108 18.35 -3.31 5.53
N HIS A 109 19.00 -2.18 5.26
CA HIS A 109 18.54 -1.21 4.29
C HIS A 109 18.71 -1.79 2.89
N ALA A 110 17.62 -1.94 2.16
CA ALA A 110 17.63 -2.46 0.80
C ALA A 110 17.94 -1.37 -0.24
N GLU A 111 17.56 -0.11 0.04
CA GLU A 111 17.80 1.03 -0.84
C GLU A 111 18.14 2.29 -0.03
N LYS A 112 18.61 3.33 -0.75
CA LYS A 112 18.98 4.61 -0.16
C LYS A 112 17.75 5.31 0.45
N LEU A 113 17.94 5.92 1.62
CA LEU A 113 16.98 6.86 2.20
C LEU A 113 16.69 8.02 1.24
N GLU A 114 15.40 8.27 1.00
CA GLU A 114 14.96 9.43 0.23
C GLU A 114 14.05 10.31 1.08
N ALA A 115 14.51 11.52 1.41
CA ALA A 115 13.68 12.56 2.00
C ALA A 115 13.08 13.47 0.91
N THR A 116 11.76 13.56 0.87
CA THR A 116 11.02 14.52 0.06
C THR A 116 10.39 15.58 0.95
N VAL A 117 10.37 16.83 0.49
CA VAL A 117 9.76 17.93 1.23
C VAL A 117 8.43 18.28 0.58
N ARG A 118 7.38 18.27 1.39
CA ARG A 118 6.07 18.79 1.02
C ARG A 118 5.94 20.21 1.52
N ASP A 119 5.72 21.14 0.59
CA ASP A 119 5.23 22.49 0.86
C ASP A 119 3.70 22.46 0.82
N HIS A 120 3.06 22.68 1.96
CA HIS A 120 1.60 22.65 2.09
C HIS A 120 0.93 23.94 1.59
N ASP A 121 1.70 25.01 1.38
CA ASP A 121 1.20 26.28 0.86
C ASP A 121 1.27 26.33 -0.68
N ALA A 122 1.83 25.30 -1.33
CA ALA A 122 1.92 25.19 -2.77
C ALA A 122 0.55 24.88 -3.44
N PRO A 123 0.28 25.38 -4.67
CA PRO A 123 -0.96 25.10 -5.39
C PRO A 123 -1.20 23.59 -5.56
N ARG A 124 -2.44 23.12 -5.36
CA ARG A 124 -2.85 21.69 -5.32
C ARG A 124 -2.57 20.83 -6.56
N SER A 125 -1.85 21.30 -7.58
CA SER A 125 -1.42 20.42 -8.66
C SER A 125 -0.42 19.38 -8.13
N GLU A 126 -0.59 18.10 -8.48
CA GLU A 126 0.28 17.00 -8.01
C GLU A 126 1.77 17.29 -8.23
N LYS A 127 2.13 17.97 -9.32
CA LYS A 127 3.51 18.38 -9.62
C LYS A 127 4.05 19.52 -8.74
N ALA A 128 3.18 20.33 -8.14
CA ALA A 128 3.58 21.43 -7.27
C ALA A 128 3.56 21.05 -5.78
N MET A 129 2.80 20.03 -5.40
CA MET A 129 2.73 19.53 -4.02
C MET A 129 3.97 18.72 -3.61
N PHE A 130 4.66 18.13 -4.59
CA PHE A 130 5.94 17.44 -4.41
C PHE A 130 7.02 18.23 -5.14
N MET A 131 7.53 19.29 -4.53
CA MET A 131 8.70 19.97 -5.07
C MET A 131 9.95 19.11 -4.84
N PRO A 132 10.84 18.98 -5.83
CA PRO A 132 12.09 18.25 -5.65
C PRO A 132 12.91 18.93 -4.56
N ARG A 133 13.44 18.15 -3.61
CA ARG A 133 14.37 18.46 -2.49
C ARG A 133 14.22 19.87 -1.89
N SER A 134 14.05 19.92 -0.57
CA SER A 134 14.29 21.16 0.19
C SER A 134 15.52 21.90 -0.36
N SER A 135 15.39 23.20 -0.57
CA SER A 135 16.51 24.08 -0.92
C SER A 135 17.59 24.14 0.16
N ASP A 136 17.36 23.47 1.31
CA ASP A 136 18.31 23.21 2.38
C ASP A 136 18.71 21.71 2.45
N PRO A 137 19.86 21.35 1.86
CA PRO A 137 20.45 20.02 1.95
C PRO A 137 20.90 19.62 3.37
N ALA A 138 21.28 20.59 4.21
CA ALA A 138 21.79 20.31 5.55
C ALA A 138 20.66 19.84 6.48
N LEU A 139 19.49 20.47 6.39
CA LEU A 139 18.30 20.04 7.12
C LEU A 139 17.80 18.66 6.63
N SER A 140 17.86 18.41 5.32
CA SER A 140 17.50 17.10 4.76
C SER A 140 18.41 15.98 5.28
N ALA A 141 19.73 16.21 5.30
CA ALA A 141 20.69 15.26 5.86
C ALA A 141 20.49 15.04 7.37
N LYS A 142 20.13 16.10 8.12
CA LYS A 142 19.79 15.98 9.54
C LYS A 142 18.57 15.09 9.77
N VAL A 143 17.51 15.28 8.97
CA VAL A 143 16.29 14.45 9.06
C VAL A 143 16.61 13.00 8.70
N GLU A 144 17.32 12.76 7.59
CA GLU A 144 17.73 11.40 7.19
C GLU A 144 18.55 10.70 8.29
N GLY A 145 19.51 11.39 8.91
CA GLY A 145 20.30 10.85 10.03
C GLY A 145 19.45 10.53 11.25
N ALA A 146 18.54 11.43 11.66
CA ALA A 146 17.66 11.19 12.79
C ALA A 146 16.72 9.99 12.58
N VAL A 147 16.27 9.76 11.33
CA VAL A 147 15.46 8.58 10.97
C VAL A 147 16.29 7.30 11.03
N GLN A 148 17.50 7.31 10.47
CA GLN A 148 18.42 6.18 10.53
C GLN A 148 18.67 5.76 11.99
N ASP A 149 19.04 6.71 12.85
CA ASP A 149 19.35 6.46 14.26
C ASP A 149 18.14 5.91 15.03
N LEU A 150 16.93 6.38 14.71
CA LEU A 150 15.70 5.87 15.32
C LEU A 150 15.48 4.39 14.98
N LEU A 151 15.65 4.03 13.71
CA LEU A 151 15.43 2.66 13.22
C LEU A 151 16.52 1.71 13.70
N ASP A 152 17.80 2.12 13.66
CA ASP A 152 18.91 1.30 14.13
C ASP A 152 18.77 0.97 15.62
N ARG A 153 18.34 1.94 16.44
CA ARG A 153 18.02 1.70 17.85
C ARG A 153 16.87 0.72 18.03
N ALA A 154 15.81 0.86 17.24
CA ALA A 154 14.67 -0.05 17.32
C ALA A 154 15.06 -1.48 16.92
N ILE A 155 15.83 -1.65 15.83
CA ILE A 155 16.34 -2.95 15.37
C ILE A 155 17.24 -3.58 16.44
N THR A 156 18.11 -2.78 17.05
CA THR A 156 18.98 -3.26 18.16
C THR A 156 18.15 -3.70 19.36
N SER A 157 17.09 -2.97 19.71
CA SER A 157 16.24 -3.28 20.87
C SER A 157 15.34 -4.51 20.66
N ASP A 158 14.89 -4.74 19.42
CA ASP A 158 13.98 -5.82 19.07
C ASP A 158 14.20 -6.27 17.62
N PRO A 159 15.20 -7.13 17.36
CA PRO A 159 15.55 -7.51 15.99
C PRO A 159 14.41 -8.17 15.20
N GLY A 160 13.37 -8.66 15.89
CA GLY A 160 12.23 -9.34 15.28
C GLY A 160 11.05 -8.44 14.90
N TYR A 161 11.04 -7.15 15.27
CA TYR A 161 9.84 -6.32 15.08
C TYR A 161 9.45 -6.17 13.60
N LEU A 162 10.45 -6.04 12.70
CA LEU A 162 10.21 -5.94 11.25
C LEU A 162 9.61 -7.22 10.68
N LEU A 163 10.07 -8.39 11.12
CA LEU A 163 9.51 -9.68 10.73
C LEU A 163 8.05 -9.82 11.17
N ARG A 164 7.71 -9.35 12.38
CA ARG A 164 6.33 -9.38 12.89
C ARG A 164 5.42 -8.43 12.12
N ILE A 165 5.88 -7.20 11.84
CA ILE A 165 5.17 -6.26 10.96
C ILE A 165 4.94 -6.91 9.59
N ARG A 166 6.00 -7.49 9.00
CA ARG A 166 5.91 -8.17 7.71
C ARG A 166 4.87 -9.28 7.72
N GLY A 167 4.92 -10.14 8.73
CA GLY A 167 4.02 -11.27 8.89
C GLY A 167 2.57 -10.81 8.93
N ALA A 168 2.27 -9.76 9.71
CA ALA A 168 0.92 -9.23 9.81
C ALA A 168 0.45 -8.59 8.49
N LEU A 169 1.30 -7.82 7.80
CA LEU A 169 0.97 -7.26 6.49
C LEU A 169 0.76 -8.35 5.41
N LEU A 170 1.57 -9.41 5.44
CA LEU A 170 1.43 -10.55 4.54
C LEU A 170 0.15 -11.35 4.79
N GLN A 171 -0.26 -11.50 6.05
CA GLN A 171 -1.52 -12.16 6.39
C GLN A 171 -2.72 -11.41 5.82
N GLU A 172 -2.72 -10.08 5.89
CA GLU A 172 -3.78 -9.28 5.28
C GLU A 172 -3.74 -9.37 3.75
N HIS A 173 -2.55 -9.25 3.13
CA HIS A 173 -2.41 -9.45 1.68
C HIS A 173 -2.92 -10.83 1.23
N LEU A 174 -2.63 -11.89 1.99
CA LEU A 174 -3.10 -13.24 1.67
C LEU A 174 -4.64 -13.34 1.71
N LYS A 175 -5.28 -12.76 2.73
CA LYS A 175 -6.75 -12.74 2.83
C LYS A 175 -7.38 -12.06 1.61
N ASP A 176 -6.77 -10.96 1.15
CA ASP A 176 -7.21 -10.25 -0.06
C ASP A 176 -7.10 -11.12 -1.30
N MET A 177 -5.95 -11.78 -1.47
CA MET A 177 -5.73 -12.69 -2.58
C MET A 177 -6.72 -13.87 -2.56
N GLU A 178 -7.04 -14.42 -1.39
CA GLU A 178 -8.02 -15.50 -1.25
C GLU A 178 -9.43 -15.05 -1.67
N ILE A 179 -9.82 -13.81 -1.34
CA ILE A 179 -11.08 -13.21 -1.79
C ILE A 179 -11.09 -13.08 -3.32
N ASP A 180 -10.02 -12.53 -3.90
CA ASP A 180 -9.87 -12.34 -5.35
C ASP A 180 -9.90 -13.67 -6.11
N VAL A 181 -9.20 -14.70 -5.62
CA VAL A 181 -9.24 -16.06 -6.16
C VAL A 181 -10.67 -16.59 -6.12
N GLY A 182 -11.37 -16.45 -4.99
CA GLY A 182 -12.77 -16.86 -4.89
C GLY A 182 -13.68 -16.14 -5.90
N HIS A 183 -13.44 -14.85 -6.18
CA HIS A 183 -14.17 -14.11 -7.21
C HIS A 183 -13.85 -14.60 -8.63
N ALA A 184 -12.58 -14.88 -8.91
CA ALA A 184 -12.13 -15.38 -10.20
C ALA A 184 -12.70 -16.78 -10.49
N GLU A 185 -12.70 -17.67 -9.50
CA GLU A 185 -13.27 -19.02 -9.63
C GLU A 185 -14.78 -18.99 -9.91
N ARG A 186 -15.53 -18.11 -9.22
CA ARG A 186 -16.96 -17.89 -9.49
C ARG A 186 -17.18 -17.39 -10.91
N SER A 187 -16.38 -16.42 -11.34
CA SER A 187 -16.47 -15.84 -12.68
C SER A 187 -16.14 -16.87 -13.77
N LEU A 188 -15.11 -17.69 -13.55
CA LEU A 188 -14.72 -18.77 -14.45
C LEU A 188 -15.84 -19.81 -14.60
N ARG A 189 -16.47 -20.20 -13.49
CA ARG A 189 -17.60 -21.14 -13.51
C ARG A 189 -18.76 -20.58 -14.33
N SER A 190 -19.16 -19.33 -14.10
CA SER A 190 -20.22 -18.69 -14.89
C SER A 190 -19.89 -18.58 -16.37
N ALA A 191 -18.61 -18.33 -16.72
CA ALA A 191 -18.17 -18.32 -18.11
C ALA A 191 -18.22 -19.71 -18.77
N GLN A 192 -17.89 -20.77 -18.03
CA GLN A 192 -18.01 -22.16 -18.49
C GLN A 192 -19.47 -22.55 -18.73
N GLU A 193 -20.37 -22.20 -17.80
CA GLU A 193 -21.81 -22.43 -17.95
C GLU A 193 -22.36 -21.73 -19.19
N ALA A 194 -21.97 -20.47 -19.43
CA ALA A 194 -22.38 -19.70 -20.61
C ALA A 194 -21.84 -20.31 -21.92
N ARG A 195 -20.60 -20.79 -21.92
CA ARG A 195 -20.00 -21.49 -23.06
C ARG A 195 -20.75 -22.78 -23.36
N ASP A 196 -21.04 -23.59 -22.34
CA ASP A 196 -21.70 -24.88 -22.51
C ASP A 196 -23.14 -24.70 -23.01
N ALA A 197 -23.86 -23.67 -22.52
CA ALA A 197 -25.17 -23.29 -23.06
C ALA A 197 -25.08 -22.85 -24.53
N ALA A 198 -24.11 -22.01 -24.88
CA ALA A 198 -23.91 -21.59 -26.27
C ALA A 198 -23.55 -22.77 -27.19
N GLN A 199 -22.75 -23.73 -26.72
CA GLN A 199 -22.43 -24.94 -27.49
C GLN A 199 -23.67 -25.80 -27.72
N ALA A 200 -24.52 -25.97 -26.71
CA ALA A 200 -25.76 -26.72 -26.86
C ALA A 200 -26.70 -26.11 -27.91
N GLU A 201 -26.79 -24.78 -27.97
CA GLU A 201 -27.55 -24.07 -29.03
C GLU A 201 -26.95 -24.30 -30.42
N VAL A 202 -25.62 -24.25 -30.55
CA VAL A 202 -24.93 -24.55 -31.82
C VAL A 202 -25.22 -25.99 -32.27
N ASP A 203 -25.15 -26.96 -31.36
CA ASP A 203 -25.42 -28.36 -31.64
C ASP A 203 -26.87 -28.57 -32.08
N ALA A 204 -27.84 -27.97 -31.37
CA ALA A 204 -29.25 -28.04 -31.71
C ALA A 204 -29.56 -27.45 -33.10
N VAL A 205 -28.93 -26.32 -33.46
CA VAL A 205 -29.04 -25.75 -34.81
C VAL A 205 -28.42 -26.68 -35.85
N GLY A 206 -27.27 -27.28 -35.55
CA GLY A 206 -26.61 -28.25 -36.42
C GLY A 206 -27.48 -29.47 -36.71
N GLU A 207 -28.11 -30.04 -35.69
CA GLU A 207 -29.06 -31.16 -35.82
C GLU A 207 -30.29 -30.77 -36.66
N ALA A 208 -30.87 -29.59 -36.41
CA ALA A 208 -32.01 -29.10 -37.16
C ALA A 208 -31.69 -28.92 -38.65
N LEU A 209 -30.52 -28.39 -39.00
CA LEU A 209 -30.08 -28.22 -40.38
C LEU A 209 -29.90 -29.57 -41.10
N GLN A 210 -29.33 -30.58 -40.44
CA GLN A 210 -29.16 -31.92 -41.01
C GLN A 210 -30.51 -32.59 -41.32
N SER A 211 -31.50 -32.43 -40.43
CA SER A 211 -32.86 -32.93 -40.63
C SER A 211 -33.52 -32.32 -41.88
N ILE A 212 -33.27 -31.03 -42.16
CA ILE A 212 -33.81 -30.35 -43.33
C ILE A 212 -33.15 -30.88 -44.61
N SER A 213 -31.82 -31.02 -44.65
CA SER A 213 -31.11 -31.50 -45.84
C SER A 213 -31.40 -32.96 -46.19
N GLY A 214 -31.64 -33.82 -45.20
CA GLY A 214 -32.00 -35.24 -45.42
C GLY A 214 -33.42 -35.46 -45.96
N SER A 215 -34.25 -34.42 -46.00
CA SER A 215 -35.67 -34.50 -46.40
C SER A 215 -35.93 -34.13 -47.87
N THR A 216 -34.88 -33.97 -48.70
CA THR A 216 -35.05 -33.64 -50.12
C THR A 216 -35.41 -34.92 -50.90
N PRO A 217 -36.65 -35.10 -51.41
CA PRO A 217 -36.96 -36.23 -52.27
C PRO A 217 -36.25 -36.03 -53.61
N ALA A 218 -35.58 -37.07 -54.13
CA ALA A 218 -35.03 -37.02 -55.47
C ALA A 218 -36.15 -36.80 -56.50
N PRO A 219 -35.92 -35.98 -57.54
CA PRO A 219 -36.90 -35.74 -58.60
C PRO A 219 -37.23 -37.00 -59.42
#